data_AF-A0A8T4MYJ4-F1
#
_entry.id   AF-A0A8T4MYJ4-F1
#
_cell.length_a   1.000
_cell.length_b   1.000
_cell.length_c   1.000
_cell.angle_alpha   90.00
_cell.angle_beta   90.00
_cell.angle_gamma   90.00
#
_symmetry.space_group_name_H-M   'P 1'
#
loop_
_entity.id
_entity.type
_entity.pdbx_description
1 polymer ?
#
loop_
_entity_poly.entity_id
_entity_poly.type
_entity_poly.pdbx_seq_one_letter_code
_entity_poly.pdbx_strand_id
1 'polypeptide(L)' 'MEQKQQITLESLYHRIILLEKALKSKGITIEKEESQMDDEGELTDEFKERLEKARKTPISEYVSHEEVKRRILAKKK' A
#
# COMPACT_ATOMS: atom_id res chain seq x y z
N MET A 1 11.90 9.49 -19.58
CA MET A 1 10.57 9.27 -18.94
C MET A 1 10.68 8.72 -17.52
N GLU A 2 11.84 8.21 -17.10
CA GLU A 2 12.05 7.60 -15.76
C GLU A 2 12.00 8.59 -14.57
N GLN A 3 12.50 9.81 -14.70
CA GLN A 3 12.49 10.79 -13.59
C GLN A 3 11.08 11.14 -13.08
N LYS A 4 10.09 11.22 -13.97
CA LYS A 4 8.70 11.51 -13.56
C LYS A 4 8.08 10.38 -12.75
N GLN A 5 8.42 9.12 -13.07
CA GLN A 5 7.96 7.96 -12.32
C GLN A 5 8.61 7.90 -10.94
N GLN A 6 9.91 8.23 -10.85
CA GLN A 6 10.65 8.21 -9.58
C GLN A 6 10.16 9.29 -8.60
N ILE A 7 9.86 10.51 -9.08
CA ILE A 7 9.24 11.58 -8.28
C ILE A 7 7.84 11.16 -7.79
N THR A 8 7.10 10.40 -8.61
CA THR A 8 5.76 9.91 -8.24
C THR A 8 5.84 8.85 -7.14
N LEU A 9 6.87 7.99 -7.16
CA LEU A 9 7.11 6.96 -6.15
C LEU A 9 7.49 7.58 -4.79
N GLU A 10 8.45 8.51 -4.79
CA GLU A 10 8.90 9.25 -3.59
C GLU A 10 7.74 10.02 -2.95
N SER A 11 6.90 10.65 -3.78
CA SER A 11 5.69 11.37 -3.34
C SER A 11 4.65 10.43 -2.71
N LEU A 12 4.49 9.21 -3.24
CA LEU A 12 3.60 8.20 -2.68
C LEU A 12 4.11 7.68 -1.33
N TYR A 13 5.41 7.40 -1.20
CA TYR A 13 6.01 6.98 0.07
C TYR A 13 5.84 8.03 1.17
N HIS A 14 6.08 9.30 0.86
CA HIS A 14 5.89 10.38 1.84
C HIS A 14 4.42 10.47 2.30
N ARG A 15 3.48 10.24 1.40
CA ARG A 15 2.04 10.29 1.69
C ARG A 15 1.59 9.09 2.55
N ILE A 16 2.19 7.92 2.35
CA ILE A 16 1.96 6.73 3.21
C ILE A 16 2.43 7.02 4.64
N ILE A 17 3.65 7.53 4.83
CA ILE A 17 4.20 7.86 6.16
C ILE A 17 3.30 8.88 6.91
N LEU A 18 2.78 9.88 6.21
CA LEU A 18 1.87 10.86 6.80
C LEU A 18 0.53 10.23 7.23
N LEU A 19 0.01 9.30 6.44
CA LEU A 19 -1.22 8.57 6.76
C LEU A 19 -1.01 7.64 7.96
N GLU A 20 0.11 6.92 8.04
CA GLU A 20 0.44 6.07 9.18
C GLU A 20 0.50 6.87 10.49
N LYS A 21 1.16 8.04 10.47
CA LYS A 21 1.22 8.95 11.63
C LYS A 21 -0.18 9.44 12.04
N ALA A 22 -1.02 9.79 11.06
CA ALA A 22 -2.39 10.27 11.30
C ALA A 22 -3.35 9.15 11.79
N LEU A 23 -3.10 7.91 11.41
CA LEU A 23 -3.87 6.74 11.88
C LEU A 23 -3.44 6.36 13.30
N LYS A 24 -2.14 6.35 13.56
CA LYS A 24 -1.56 6.10 14.89
C LYS A 24 -2.03 7.12 15.93
N SER A 25 -2.16 8.40 15.57
CA SER A 25 -2.69 9.44 16.48
C SER A 25 -4.18 9.28 16.78
N LYS A 26 -4.92 8.56 15.95
CA LYS A 26 -6.35 8.25 16.12
C LYS A 26 -6.60 6.92 16.84
N GLY A 27 -5.55 6.27 17.38
CA GLY A 27 -5.65 4.95 18.01
C GLY A 27 -5.97 3.83 17.02
N ILE A 28 -5.98 4.12 15.72
CA ILE A 28 -6.09 3.12 14.66
C ILE A 28 -4.70 2.53 14.51
N THR A 29 -4.51 1.39 15.16
CA THR A 29 -3.33 0.57 14.92
C THR A 29 -3.57 -0.04 13.55
N ILE A 30 -2.82 0.38 12.55
CA ILE A 30 -2.64 -0.47 11.36
C ILE A 30 -1.99 -1.71 11.97
N GLU A 31 -2.75 -2.81 12.09
CA GLU A 31 -2.15 -4.11 12.37
C GLU A 31 -1.01 -4.22 11.38
N LYS A 32 0.21 -4.17 11.90
CA LYS A 32 1.43 -4.02 11.11
C LYS A 32 1.27 -4.93 9.90
N GLU A 33 1.34 -4.35 8.69
CA GLU A 33 1.99 -5.12 7.64
C GLU A 33 3.31 -5.53 8.28
N GLU A 34 3.43 -6.82 8.59
CA GLU A 34 4.67 -7.41 9.07
C GLU A 34 5.78 -6.83 8.24
N SER A 35 6.80 -6.32 8.93
CA SER A 35 7.88 -5.51 8.38
C SER A 35 8.12 -5.86 6.91
N GLN A 36 7.75 -4.96 5.99
CA GLN A 36 7.91 -5.20 4.56
C GLN A 36 9.40 -5.39 4.21
N MET A 37 10.27 -5.05 5.15
CA MET A 37 11.71 -5.21 5.11
C MET A 37 12.18 -6.21 6.18
N ASP A 38 13.15 -7.05 5.83
CA ASP A 38 13.89 -7.89 6.76
C ASP A 38 14.85 -7.09 7.65
N ASP A 39 15.57 -7.78 8.53
CA ASP A 39 16.55 -7.18 9.44
C ASP A 39 17.77 -6.57 8.70
N GLU A 40 17.94 -6.87 7.41
CA GLU A 40 18.97 -6.32 6.53
C GLU A 40 18.47 -5.07 5.77
N GLY A 41 17.18 -4.73 5.91
CA GLY A 41 16.55 -3.61 5.23
C GLY A 41 16.16 -3.92 3.78
N GLU A 42 16.19 -5.19 3.36
CA GLU A 42 15.67 -5.61 2.06
C GLU A 42 14.19 -5.96 2.15
N LEU A 43 13.47 -5.83 1.03
CA LEU A 43 12.09 -6.30 0.97
C LEU A 43 12.01 -7.81 1.22
N THR A 44 11.07 -8.22 2.08
CA THR A 44 10.81 -9.64 2.32
C THR A 44 10.34 -10.34 1.03
N ASP A 45 10.63 -11.63 0.91
CA ASP A 45 10.26 -12.40 -0.29
C ASP A 45 8.75 -12.40 -0.54
N GLU A 46 7.95 -12.43 0.51
CA GLU A 46 6.48 -12.31 0.41
C GLU A 46 6.09 -10.97 -0.22
N PHE A 47 6.74 -9.89 0.18
CA PHE A 47 6.45 -8.56 -0.35
C PHE A 47 6.96 -8.41 -1.79
N LYS A 48 8.13 -8.98 -2.12
CA LYS A 48 8.67 -9.08 -3.48
C LYS A 48 7.67 -9.81 -4.40
N GLU A 49 7.11 -10.94 -3.96
CA GLU A 49 6.12 -11.71 -4.73
C GLU A 49 4.81 -10.92 -4.94
N ARG A 50 4.31 -10.25 -3.90
CA ARG A 50 3.11 -9.41 -3.99
C ARG A 50 3.31 -8.24 -4.96
N LEU A 51 4.49 -7.60 -4.94
CA LEU A 51 4.85 -6.55 -5.89
C LEU A 51 4.93 -7.07 -7.33
N GLU A 52 5.50 -8.25 -7.54
CA GLU A 52 5.56 -8.86 -8.87
C GLU A 52 4.16 -9.19 -9.40
N LYS A 53 3.28 -9.73 -8.55
CA LYS A 53 1.87 -9.94 -8.90
C LYS A 53 1.20 -8.64 -9.28
N ALA A 54 1.33 -7.59 -8.47
CA ALA A 54 0.74 -6.28 -8.76
C ALA A 54 1.23 -5.68 -10.09
N ARG A 55 2.52 -5.86 -10.44
CA ARG A 55 3.07 -5.43 -11.74
C ARG A 55 2.47 -6.16 -12.94
N LYS A 56 2.08 -7.43 -12.76
CA LYS A 56 1.48 -8.26 -13.81
C LYS A 56 -0.03 -8.10 -13.90
N THR A 57 -0.69 -7.62 -12.84
CA THR A 57 -2.14 -7.40 -12.83
C THR A 57 -2.51 -6.26 -13.79
N PRO A 58 -3.41 -6.50 -14.77
CA PRO A 58 -3.86 -5.45 -15.67
C PRO A 58 -4.68 -4.40 -14.93
N ILE A 59 -4.59 -3.14 -15.39
CA ILE A 59 -5.26 -1.99 -14.76
C ILE A 59 -6.78 -2.20 -14.64
N SER A 60 -7.39 -2.97 -15.55
CA SER A 60 -8.82 -3.31 -15.53
C SER A 60 -9.26 -4.10 -14.30
N GLU A 61 -8.35 -4.79 -13.62
CA GLU A 61 -8.65 -5.54 -12.39
C GLU A 61 -8.54 -4.67 -11.12
N TYR A 62 -8.03 -3.44 -11.25
CA TYR A 62 -7.99 -2.50 -10.14
C TYR A 62 -9.36 -1.83 -9.95
N VAL A 63 -9.83 -1.82 -8.71
CA VAL A 63 -11.05 -1.11 -8.31
C VAL A 63 -10.69 0.21 -7.62
N SER A 64 -11.53 1.22 -7.78
CA SER A 64 -11.33 2.51 -7.13
C SER A 64 -11.44 2.39 -5.61
N HIS A 65 -10.77 3.30 -4.90
CA HIS A 65 -10.81 3.35 -3.43
C HIS A 65 -12.24 3.48 -2.88
N GLU A 66 -13.10 4.25 -3.56
CA GLU A 66 -14.51 4.39 -3.20
C GLU A 66 -15.29 3.08 -3.36
N GLU A 67 -14.99 2.30 -4.41
CA GLU A 67 -15.59 0.99 -4.61
C GLU A 67 -15.16 -0.03 -3.53
N VAL A 68 -13.89 0.01 -3.13
CA VAL A 68 -13.39 -0.82 -2.01
C VAL A 68 -14.14 -0.50 -0.72
N LYS A 69 -14.31 0.78 -0.37
CA LYS A 69 -15.08 1.20 0.80
C LYS A 69 -16.52 0.68 0.78
N ARG A 70 -17.19 0.80 -0.38
CA ARG A 70 -18.56 0.30 -0.54
C ARG A 70 -18.66 -1.20 -0.29
N ARG A 71 -17.74 -2.01 -0.83
CA ARG A 71 -17.73 -3.46 -0.63
C ARG A 71 -17.48 -3.87 0.82
N ILE A 72 -16.56 -3.19 1.51
CA ILE A 72 -16.30 -3.46 2.93
C ILE A 72 -17.52 -3.11 3.78
N LEU A 73 -18.15 -1.96 3.52
CA LEU A 73 -19.35 -1.54 4.24
C LEU A 73 -20.55 -2.48 4.00
N ALA A 74 -20.70 -2.97 2.77
CA ALA A 74 -21.77 -3.91 2.41
C ALA A 74 -21.60 -5.29 3.06
N LYS A 75 -20.36 -5.77 3.25
CA LYS A 75 -20.07 -7.05 3.94
C LYS A 75 -20.24 -7.03 5.45
N LYS A 76 -20.36 -5.84 6.06
CA LYS A 76 -20.55 -5.65 7.52
C LYS A 76 -22.03 -5.60 7.94
N LYS A 77 -22.96 -5.78 7.01
CA LYS A 77 -24.41 -5.89 7.25
C LYS A 77 -24.86 -7.33 7.17
#